data_AF-A0A954JVG0-F1
#
_entry.id   AF-A0A954JVG0-F1
#
_cell.length_a   1.000
_cell.length_b   1.000
_cell.length_c   1.000
_cell.angle_alpha   90.00
_cell.angle_beta   90.00
_cell.angle_gamma   90.00
#
_symmetry.space_group_name_H-M   'P 1'
#
loop_
_entity.id
_entity.type
_entity.pdbx_description
1 polymer ?
#
loop_
_entity_poly.entity_id
_entity_poly.type
_entity_poly.pdbx_seq_one_letter_code
_entity_poly.pdbx_strand_id
1 'polypeptide(L)'
;MESAAKIIKPVFFRAILAFVFLTLVSVVTLSAQGNRRAVNQRPASPAAPADYRSKNFLIHTDLPAEEARDLLERLEKMLVIISTYWASPNRTVIECYVVKDLANWPAGSLHPAGMQSVEGGGGVTMSRTTYRGGQIVAAKSIVYATADRGTPQHEAVHAYCAQNFGRTGPVWYSEGMAEMGNNWKVVPRKGQPLAVSCEQYVIDYIKQSEPKSLNEIVNSQETTGDSWQNYCWRWALCHLLATNTNYSARFRPLGLGLLTKKPVSFNQTYGSMDREISFEYLFFLKHFDKGYRCDLCQWDWKTKFRKTNSVRPLSSKIEANQGWQASRVLVDEGQEYQISTVGEWNTATES
;
A
#
# COMPACT_ATOMS: atom_id res chain seq x y z
N MET A 1 -57.23 -10.46 29.52
CA MET A 1 -57.53 -9.39 30.48
C MET A 1 -56.40 -9.34 31.47
N GLU A 2 -55.85 -8.13 31.64
CA GLU A 2 -54.87 -7.67 32.63
C GLU A 2 -53.41 -8.17 32.56
N SER A 3 -52.64 -7.31 31.89
CA SER A 3 -51.21 -7.06 31.99
C SER A 3 -50.86 -6.36 33.31
N ALA A 4 -49.71 -6.72 33.91
CA ALA A 4 -49.09 -5.93 34.96
C ALA A 4 -47.61 -5.68 34.61
N ALA A 5 -47.38 -4.56 33.92
CA ALA A 5 -46.08 -3.97 33.68
C ALA A 5 -45.51 -3.36 34.96
N LYS A 6 -44.24 -3.64 35.26
CA LYS A 6 -43.48 -2.93 36.30
C LYS A 6 -42.80 -1.70 35.68
N ILE A 7 -43.23 -0.56 36.19
CA ILE A 7 -42.82 0.80 35.86
C ILE A 7 -41.47 1.10 36.56
N ILE A 8 -40.48 1.53 35.79
CA ILE A 8 -39.29 2.23 36.29
C ILE A 8 -39.54 3.73 36.09
N LYS A 9 -39.55 4.51 37.18
CA LYS A 9 -39.60 5.97 37.13
C LYS A 9 -38.19 6.57 37.23
N PRO A 10 -37.89 7.66 36.51
CA PRO A 10 -36.65 8.41 36.65
C PRO A 10 -36.81 9.49 37.74
N VAL A 11 -35.73 9.80 38.45
CA VAL A 11 -35.66 11.00 39.29
C VAL A 11 -34.52 11.87 38.77
N PHE A 12 -34.92 12.94 38.08
CA PHE A 12 -34.12 14.15 37.89
C PHE A 12 -34.34 15.04 39.12
N PHE A 13 -33.28 15.54 39.75
CA PHE A 13 -33.22 16.95 40.15
C PHE A 13 -31.76 17.43 40.28
N ARG A 14 -31.55 18.64 39.75
CA ARG A 14 -30.30 19.38 39.63
C ARG A 14 -29.90 20.02 40.96
N ALA A 15 -28.60 20.16 41.21
CA ALA A 15 -28.07 21.29 41.97
C ALA A 15 -26.66 21.64 41.47
N ILE A 16 -26.51 22.94 41.22
CA ILE A 16 -25.32 23.67 40.78
C ILE A 16 -24.41 23.89 41.98
N LEU A 17 -23.09 23.71 41.83
CA LEU A 17 -22.13 24.52 42.60
C LEU A 17 -20.81 24.67 41.82
N ALA A 18 -20.45 25.93 41.59
CA ALA A 18 -19.20 26.37 41.02
C ALA A 18 -18.08 26.28 42.06
N PHE A 19 -16.88 25.89 41.64
CA PHE A 19 -15.65 26.23 42.36
C PHE A 19 -14.60 26.72 41.38
N VAL A 20 -14.29 28.01 41.54
CA VAL A 20 -13.17 28.73 40.93
C VAL A 20 -11.94 28.45 41.78
N PHE A 21 -10.84 28.01 41.16
CA PHE A 21 -9.52 28.17 41.76
C PHE A 21 -8.56 28.77 40.75
N LEU A 22 -8.23 30.03 41.03
CA LEU A 22 -7.19 30.83 40.39
C LEU A 22 -5.83 30.33 40.92
N THR A 23 -4.91 29.97 40.03
CA THR A 23 -3.47 30.01 40.36
C THR A 23 -2.71 30.68 39.22
N LEU A 24 -2.23 31.89 39.51
CA LEU A 24 -1.28 32.65 38.71
C LEU A 24 0.11 32.04 38.88
N VAL A 25 0.74 31.63 37.79
CA VAL A 25 2.20 31.53 37.70
C VAL A 25 2.64 32.34 36.49
N SER A 26 3.25 33.49 36.77
CA SER A 26 3.94 34.33 35.78
C SER A 26 5.44 34.09 35.94
N VAL A 27 6.11 33.55 34.93
CA VAL A 27 7.56 33.66 34.76
C VAL A 27 7.89 33.87 33.27
N VAL A 28 8.11 35.15 32.96
CA VAL A 28 9.05 35.75 32.00
C VAL A 28 9.58 34.85 30.88
N THR A 29 9.08 35.05 29.65
CA THR A 29 9.77 34.66 28.42
C THR A 29 10.72 35.79 27.97
N LEU A 30 12.02 35.53 27.99
CA LEU A 30 13.01 36.37 27.32
C LEU A 30 12.73 36.38 25.82
N SER A 31 12.49 37.58 25.28
CA SER A 31 12.42 37.83 23.85
C SER A 31 13.84 38.02 23.30
N ALA A 32 14.35 37.03 22.56
CA ALA A 32 15.51 37.23 21.69
C ALA A 32 15.04 37.80 20.35
N GLN A 33 15.15 39.11 20.18
CA GLN A 33 14.97 39.81 18.91
C GLN A 33 16.10 39.42 17.94
N GLY A 34 15.87 38.37 17.16
CA GLY A 34 16.61 38.08 15.95
C GLY A 34 16.00 38.83 14.77
N ASN A 35 16.72 39.82 14.25
CA ASN A 35 16.37 40.64 13.10
C ASN A 35 16.23 39.77 11.82
N ARG A 36 15.04 39.20 11.58
CA ARG A 36 14.70 38.60 10.28
C ARG A 36 13.93 39.62 9.46
N ARG A 37 14.59 40.15 8.43
CA ARG A 37 13.97 40.90 7.34
C ARG A 37 12.75 40.12 6.84
N ALA A 38 11.56 40.67 7.07
CA ALA A 38 10.33 40.23 6.43
C ALA A 38 10.48 40.45 4.92
N VAL A 39 10.78 39.38 4.18
CA VAL A 39 10.58 39.37 2.74
C VAL A 39 9.06 39.34 2.56
N ASN A 40 8.50 40.46 2.10
CA ASN A 40 7.14 40.53 1.59
C ASN A 40 7.02 39.59 0.37
N GLN A 41 6.75 38.31 0.62
CA GLN A 41 6.21 37.43 -0.41
C GLN A 41 4.74 37.79 -0.56
N ARG A 42 4.42 38.57 -1.59
CA ARG A 42 3.04 38.62 -2.11
C ARG A 42 2.61 37.16 -2.37
N PRO A 43 1.37 36.75 -2.03
CA PRO A 43 0.86 35.48 -2.50
C PRO A 43 0.99 35.48 -4.02
N ALA A 44 1.73 34.50 -4.56
CA ALA A 44 1.78 34.28 -5.99
C ALA A 44 0.33 34.14 -6.49
N SER A 45 -0.01 34.81 -7.59
CA SER A 45 -1.30 34.59 -8.25
C SER A 45 -1.50 33.08 -8.44
N PRO A 46 -2.75 32.57 -8.27
CA PRO A 46 -3.03 31.16 -8.49
C PRO A 46 -2.45 30.70 -9.81
N ALA A 47 -1.63 29.65 -9.77
CA ALA A 47 -0.95 29.14 -10.95
C ALA A 47 -2.01 28.55 -11.88
N ALA A 48 -2.22 29.17 -13.04
CA ALA A 48 -3.03 28.55 -14.10
C ALA A 48 -2.40 27.18 -14.46
N PRO A 49 -3.23 26.16 -14.79
CA PRO A 49 -2.72 24.87 -15.21
C PRO A 49 -1.74 25.00 -16.39
N ALA A 50 -0.64 24.25 -16.31
CA ALA A 50 0.42 24.23 -17.31
C ALA A 50 0.79 22.79 -17.68
N ASP A 51 1.37 22.65 -18.88
CA ASP A 51 1.75 21.37 -19.45
C ASP A 51 3.22 21.07 -19.18
N TYR A 52 3.50 19.86 -18.68
CA TYR A 52 4.85 19.34 -18.57
C TYR A 52 4.91 17.96 -19.21
N ARG A 53 5.99 17.69 -19.92
CA ARG A 53 6.15 16.48 -20.73
C ARG A 53 7.45 15.78 -20.44
N SER A 54 7.39 14.45 -20.38
CA SER A 54 8.54 13.55 -20.41
C SER A 54 8.40 12.56 -21.58
N LYS A 55 9.23 11.52 -21.61
CA LYS A 55 9.17 10.49 -22.65
C LYS A 55 7.83 9.76 -22.63
N ASN A 56 7.34 9.41 -21.44
CA ASN A 56 6.19 8.55 -21.25
C ASN A 56 4.96 9.27 -20.69
N PHE A 57 5.09 10.51 -20.21
CA PHE A 57 4.00 11.25 -19.58
C PHE A 57 3.79 12.63 -20.20
N LEU A 58 2.51 13.03 -20.24
CA LEU A 58 2.08 14.42 -20.38
C LEU A 58 1.25 14.74 -19.15
N ILE A 59 1.69 15.70 -18.33
CA ILE A 59 0.94 16.17 -17.17
C ILE A 59 0.39 17.57 -17.44
N HIS A 60 -0.89 17.75 -17.15
CA HIS A 60 -1.57 19.02 -17.05
C HIS A 60 -1.74 19.30 -15.55
N THR A 61 -1.16 20.38 -15.03
CA THR A 61 -1.17 20.63 -13.58
C THR A 61 -1.04 22.10 -13.20
N ASP A 62 -1.69 22.47 -12.10
CA ASP A 62 -1.53 23.75 -11.41
C ASP A 62 -0.47 23.70 -10.28
N LEU A 63 0.32 22.63 -10.23
CA LEU A 63 1.51 22.56 -9.37
C LEU A 63 2.55 23.62 -9.77
N PRO A 64 3.29 24.19 -8.80
CA PRO A 64 4.49 24.95 -9.09
C PRO A 64 5.46 24.17 -9.99
N ALA A 65 6.18 24.86 -10.87
CA ALA A 65 7.00 24.22 -11.89
C ALA A 65 8.05 23.24 -11.35
N GLU A 66 8.60 23.49 -10.17
CA GLU A 66 9.54 22.55 -9.52
C GLU A 66 8.83 21.27 -9.05
N GLU A 67 7.66 21.40 -8.39
CA GLU A 67 6.83 20.26 -7.97
C GLU A 67 6.34 19.43 -9.16
N ALA A 68 5.96 20.08 -10.27
CA ALA A 68 5.54 19.40 -11.49
C ALA A 68 6.68 18.58 -12.14
N ARG A 69 7.90 19.12 -12.14
CA ARG A 69 9.08 18.38 -12.65
C ARG A 69 9.47 17.21 -11.75
N ASP A 70 9.44 17.40 -10.43
CA ASP A 70 9.64 16.31 -9.47
C ASP A 70 8.61 15.19 -9.68
N LEU A 71 7.33 15.55 -9.87
CA LEU A 71 6.29 14.59 -10.17
C LEU A 71 6.56 13.79 -11.45
N LEU A 72 6.98 14.46 -12.53
CA LEU A 72 7.36 13.77 -13.77
C LEU A 72 8.51 12.78 -13.54
N GLU A 73 9.54 13.15 -12.78
CA GLU A 73 10.65 12.25 -12.46
C GLU A 73 10.18 11.02 -11.68
N ARG A 74 9.31 11.21 -10.68
CA ARG A 74 8.73 10.11 -9.91
C ARG A 74 7.88 9.18 -10.77
N LEU A 75 7.06 9.73 -11.67
CA LEU A 75 6.24 8.96 -12.61
C LEU A 75 7.11 8.12 -13.57
N GLU A 76 8.16 8.72 -14.14
CA GLU A 76 9.11 8.01 -15.01
C GLU A 76 9.85 6.89 -14.26
N LYS A 77 10.34 7.18 -13.06
CA LYS A 77 11.01 6.19 -12.21
C LYS A 77 10.09 5.02 -11.89
N MET A 78 8.86 5.31 -11.46
CA MET A 78 7.84 4.29 -11.21
C MET A 78 7.59 3.45 -12.47
N LEU A 79 7.42 4.10 -13.62
CA LEU A 79 7.14 3.42 -14.88
C LEU A 79 8.27 2.46 -15.27
N VAL A 80 9.53 2.85 -15.10
CA VAL A 80 10.70 1.97 -15.32
C VAL A 80 10.61 0.73 -14.42
N ILE A 81 10.26 0.91 -13.15
CA ILE A 81 10.16 -0.19 -12.19
C ILE A 81 9.04 -1.17 -12.60
N ILE A 82 7.82 -0.67 -12.83
CA ILE A 82 6.67 -1.54 -13.13
C ILE A 82 6.80 -2.21 -14.52
N SER A 83 7.31 -1.49 -15.52
CA SER A 83 7.54 -2.06 -16.86
C SER A 83 8.62 -3.15 -16.84
N THR A 84 9.62 -3.00 -15.97
CA THR A 84 10.62 -4.05 -15.71
C THR A 84 9.98 -5.26 -15.03
N TYR A 85 9.17 -5.03 -13.98
CA TYR A 85 8.47 -6.10 -13.28
C TYR A 85 7.59 -6.93 -14.23
N TRP A 86 6.80 -6.30 -15.08
CA TRP A 86 5.97 -7.02 -16.05
C TRP A 86 6.67 -7.38 -17.36
N ALA A 87 7.95 -7.00 -17.54
CA ALA A 87 8.72 -7.13 -18.78
C ALA A 87 7.95 -6.66 -20.04
N SER A 88 7.32 -5.49 -19.94
CA SER A 88 6.55 -4.89 -21.02
C SER A 88 6.81 -3.38 -21.03
N PRO A 89 7.53 -2.81 -22.01
CA PRO A 89 7.77 -1.38 -22.05
C PRO A 89 6.47 -0.62 -22.33
N ASN A 90 6.33 0.57 -21.76
CA ASN A 90 5.17 1.42 -22.04
C ASN A 90 5.05 1.72 -23.54
N ARG A 91 3.83 1.64 -24.08
CA ARG A 91 3.59 1.72 -25.53
C ARG A 91 3.30 3.14 -26.02
N THR A 92 2.62 3.91 -25.20
CA THR A 92 2.08 5.23 -25.56
C THR A 92 2.20 6.20 -24.40
N VAL A 93 2.19 7.49 -24.69
CA VAL A 93 2.21 8.51 -23.62
C VAL A 93 0.96 8.37 -22.75
N ILE A 94 1.15 8.38 -21.43
CA ILE A 94 0.08 8.45 -20.44
C ILE A 94 -0.20 9.93 -20.19
N GLU A 95 -1.44 10.35 -20.45
CA GLU A 95 -1.92 11.70 -20.21
C GLU A 95 -2.47 11.80 -18.78
N CYS A 96 -2.05 12.79 -18.00
CA CYS A 96 -2.48 12.98 -16.62
C CYS A 96 -2.96 14.41 -16.38
N TYR A 97 -4.10 14.56 -15.71
CA TYR A 97 -4.58 15.80 -15.13
C TYR A 97 -4.35 15.71 -13.63
N VAL A 98 -3.37 16.44 -13.12
CA VAL A 98 -2.95 16.40 -11.73
C VAL A 98 -3.30 17.73 -11.08
N VAL A 99 -4.27 17.68 -10.16
CA VAL A 99 -4.92 18.86 -9.61
C VAL A 99 -4.47 19.10 -8.18
N LYS A 100 -3.90 20.27 -7.90
CA LYS A 100 -3.60 20.74 -6.54
C LYS A 100 -4.78 21.52 -5.96
N ASP A 101 -5.35 22.43 -6.74
CA ASP A 101 -6.53 23.20 -6.38
C ASP A 101 -7.48 23.33 -7.58
N LEU A 102 -8.67 22.75 -7.45
CA LEU A 102 -9.70 22.78 -8.48
C LEU A 102 -10.10 24.19 -8.89
N ALA A 103 -9.97 25.20 -8.01
CA ALA A 103 -10.29 26.58 -8.32
C ALA A 103 -9.38 27.19 -9.41
N ASN A 104 -8.20 26.61 -9.63
CA ASN A 104 -7.27 27.07 -10.68
C ASN A 104 -7.68 26.59 -12.08
N TRP A 105 -8.57 25.60 -12.16
CA TRP A 105 -8.93 24.95 -13.42
C TRP A 105 -10.15 25.60 -14.07
N PRO A 106 -10.10 25.93 -15.38
CA PRO A 106 -11.26 26.47 -16.08
C PRO A 106 -12.46 25.52 -16.04
N ALA A 107 -13.67 26.06 -15.92
CA ALA A 107 -14.89 25.26 -15.95
C ALA A 107 -14.97 24.42 -17.24
N GLY A 108 -15.26 23.12 -17.10
CA GLY A 108 -15.34 22.18 -18.21
C GLY A 108 -13.99 21.68 -18.76
N SER A 109 -12.86 22.10 -18.19
CA SER A 109 -11.52 21.62 -18.61
C SER A 109 -11.22 20.19 -18.17
N LEU A 110 -11.90 19.69 -17.13
CA LEU A 110 -11.76 18.34 -16.60
C LEU A 110 -12.98 17.49 -16.96
N HIS A 111 -12.76 16.20 -17.21
CA HIS A 111 -13.86 15.25 -17.39
C HIS A 111 -14.69 15.13 -16.10
N PRO A 112 -16.04 15.06 -16.15
CA PRO A 112 -16.89 15.06 -14.95
C PRO A 112 -16.53 13.99 -13.92
N ALA A 113 -16.30 12.74 -14.35
CA ALA A 113 -15.88 11.68 -13.43
C ALA A 113 -14.46 11.89 -12.86
N GLY A 114 -13.58 12.60 -13.57
CA GLY A 114 -12.26 12.99 -13.08
C GLY A 114 -12.36 14.04 -11.99
N MET A 115 -13.16 15.08 -12.25
CA MET A 115 -13.49 16.14 -11.30
C MET A 115 -14.10 15.55 -10.01
N GLN A 116 -15.10 14.68 -10.13
CA GLN A 116 -15.73 14.03 -8.97
C GLN A 116 -14.73 13.26 -8.10
N SER A 117 -13.79 12.53 -8.73
CA SER A 117 -12.77 11.78 -7.97
C SER A 117 -11.78 12.72 -7.28
N VAL A 118 -11.32 13.76 -7.97
CA VAL A 118 -10.42 14.77 -7.42
C VAL A 118 -11.07 15.54 -6.27
N GLU A 119 -12.34 15.91 -6.39
CA GLU A 119 -13.13 16.54 -5.31
C GLU A 119 -13.20 15.66 -4.05
N GLY A 120 -13.27 14.34 -4.24
CA GLY A 120 -13.19 13.36 -3.16
C GLY A 120 -11.78 13.14 -2.59
N GLY A 121 -10.77 13.85 -3.09
CA GLY A 121 -9.36 13.70 -2.71
C GLY A 121 -8.67 12.47 -3.31
N GLY A 122 -9.25 11.88 -4.36
CA GLY A 122 -8.78 10.65 -4.99
C GLY A 122 -8.27 10.84 -6.42
N GLY A 123 -8.27 9.73 -7.16
CA GLY A 123 -7.93 9.67 -8.58
C GLY A 123 -8.81 8.68 -9.34
N VAL A 124 -8.77 8.76 -10.65
CA VAL A 124 -9.43 7.82 -11.54
C VAL A 124 -8.69 7.74 -12.87
N THR A 125 -8.53 6.53 -13.36
CA THR A 125 -7.99 6.25 -14.69
C THR A 125 -9.08 5.88 -15.66
N MET A 126 -9.19 6.64 -16.75
CA MET A 126 -10.11 6.36 -17.84
C MET A 126 -9.35 5.78 -19.02
N SER A 127 -9.71 4.58 -19.44
CA SER A 127 -9.00 3.87 -20.52
C SER A 127 -9.95 3.43 -21.63
N ARG A 128 -9.49 3.58 -22.87
CA ARG A 128 -10.15 3.05 -24.06
C ARG A 128 -9.17 2.20 -24.85
N THR A 129 -9.53 0.94 -25.06
CA THR A 129 -8.70 -0.02 -25.80
C THR A 129 -9.46 -0.55 -27.00
N THR A 130 -8.82 -0.53 -28.17
CA THR A 130 -9.34 -1.07 -29.43
C THR A 130 -8.63 -2.38 -29.75
N TYR A 131 -9.41 -3.40 -30.10
CA TYR A 131 -8.92 -4.74 -30.41
C TYR A 131 -9.17 -5.09 -31.87
N ARG A 132 -8.23 -5.82 -32.48
CA ARG A 132 -8.40 -6.48 -33.78
C ARG A 132 -7.85 -7.91 -33.68
N GLY A 133 -8.67 -8.92 -33.94
CA GLY A 133 -8.24 -10.33 -33.84
C GLY A 133 -7.72 -10.72 -32.46
N GLY A 134 -8.27 -10.15 -31.38
CA GLY A 134 -7.81 -10.39 -30.00
C GLY A 134 -6.53 -9.65 -29.61
N GLN A 135 -5.91 -8.90 -30.52
CA GLN A 135 -4.73 -8.08 -30.23
C GLN A 135 -5.11 -6.62 -30.04
N ILE A 136 -4.40 -5.93 -29.15
CA ILE A 136 -4.55 -4.49 -28.94
C ILE A 136 -3.91 -3.76 -30.11
N VAL A 137 -4.70 -2.96 -30.83
CA VAL A 137 -4.22 -2.13 -31.95
C VAL A 137 -4.09 -0.65 -31.57
N ALA A 138 -4.85 -0.21 -30.58
CA ALA A 138 -4.73 1.12 -30.00
C ALA A 138 -5.22 1.09 -28.54
N ALA A 139 -4.56 1.84 -27.67
CA ALA A 139 -5.03 2.08 -26.32
C ALA A 139 -4.70 3.52 -25.93
N LYS A 140 -5.64 4.20 -25.29
CA LYS A 140 -5.44 5.51 -24.70
C LYS A 140 -5.94 5.47 -23.27
N SER A 141 -5.13 5.99 -22.35
CA SER A 141 -5.51 6.17 -20.95
C SER A 141 -5.26 7.61 -20.54
N ILE A 142 -6.21 8.16 -19.79
CA ILE A 142 -6.15 9.49 -19.18
C ILE A 142 -6.34 9.31 -17.68
N VAL A 143 -5.37 9.83 -16.92
CA VAL A 143 -5.40 9.87 -15.46
C VAL A 143 -5.96 11.21 -15.01
N TYR A 144 -6.85 11.18 -14.02
CA TYR A 144 -7.24 12.36 -13.24
C TYR A 144 -6.90 12.07 -11.79
N ALA A 145 -6.14 12.92 -11.12
CA ALA A 145 -5.70 12.66 -9.76
C ALA A 145 -5.49 13.96 -8.97
N THR A 146 -5.74 13.92 -7.66
CA THR A 146 -5.14 14.90 -6.75
C THR A 146 -3.62 14.83 -6.82
N ALA A 147 -2.93 15.96 -6.59
CA ALA A 147 -1.47 16.02 -6.50
C ALA A 147 -0.89 15.28 -5.28
N ASP A 148 -1.73 14.91 -4.31
CA ASP A 148 -1.31 14.38 -3.01
C ASP A 148 -1.03 12.87 -2.99
N ARG A 149 -0.29 12.42 -1.97
CA ARG A 149 -0.19 11.03 -1.49
C ARG A 149 0.23 9.97 -2.53
N GLY A 150 0.83 10.39 -3.64
CA GLY A 150 1.21 9.48 -4.71
C GLY A 150 0.02 8.93 -5.52
N THR A 151 -1.16 9.54 -5.38
CA THR A 151 -2.34 9.24 -6.21
C THR A 151 -2.02 9.28 -7.72
N PRO A 152 -1.24 10.24 -8.25
CA PRO A 152 -0.89 10.22 -9.67
C PRO A 152 -0.09 8.97 -10.09
N GLN A 153 0.81 8.49 -9.22
CA GLN A 153 1.56 7.27 -9.47
C GLN A 153 0.65 6.03 -9.42
N HIS A 154 -0.21 5.92 -8.40
CA HIS A 154 -1.20 4.85 -8.30
C HIS A 154 -2.02 4.74 -9.61
N GLU A 155 -2.62 5.85 -10.04
CA GLU A 155 -3.45 5.88 -11.26
C GLU A 155 -2.61 5.62 -12.52
N ALA A 156 -1.38 6.10 -12.58
CA ALA A 156 -0.49 5.81 -13.70
C ALA A 156 -0.16 4.31 -13.84
N VAL A 157 -0.20 3.51 -12.76
CA VAL A 157 -0.09 2.04 -12.85
C VAL A 157 -1.30 1.45 -13.57
N HIS A 158 -2.52 1.91 -13.24
CA HIS A 158 -3.74 1.48 -13.94
C HIS A 158 -3.69 1.85 -15.42
N ALA A 159 -3.25 3.08 -15.73
CA ALA A 159 -3.12 3.56 -17.10
C ALA A 159 -2.12 2.71 -17.90
N TYR A 160 -0.94 2.47 -17.34
CA TYR A 160 0.07 1.58 -17.94
C TYR A 160 -0.50 0.19 -18.20
N CYS A 161 -1.18 -0.43 -17.21
CA CYS A 161 -1.74 -1.76 -17.37
C CYS A 161 -2.79 -1.81 -18.49
N ALA A 162 -3.69 -0.84 -18.53
CA ALA A 162 -4.71 -0.75 -19.57
C ALA A 162 -4.11 -0.54 -20.97
N GLN A 163 -3.07 0.28 -21.11
CA GLN A 163 -2.41 0.50 -22.40
C GLN A 163 -1.63 -0.73 -22.89
N ASN A 164 -0.98 -1.45 -21.99
CA ASN A 164 -0.09 -2.55 -22.34
C ASN A 164 -0.80 -3.90 -22.46
N PHE A 165 -1.82 -4.13 -21.62
CA PHE A 165 -2.51 -5.42 -21.51
C PHE A 165 -4.01 -5.32 -21.81
N GLY A 166 -4.53 -4.11 -22.00
CA GLY A 166 -5.92 -3.88 -22.39
C GLY A 166 -6.91 -3.89 -21.23
N ARG A 167 -6.42 -4.13 -20.00
CA ARG A 167 -7.15 -4.16 -18.74
C ARG A 167 -6.18 -4.08 -17.55
N THR A 168 -6.72 -3.87 -16.35
CA THR A 168 -5.95 -3.78 -15.08
C THR A 168 -5.96 -5.07 -14.25
N GLY A 169 -6.84 -6.02 -14.56
CA GLY A 169 -6.98 -7.28 -13.83
C GLY A 169 -8.24 -7.32 -12.95
N PRO A 170 -8.35 -8.26 -12.00
CA PRO A 170 -9.34 -8.19 -10.93
C PRO A 170 -8.94 -7.15 -9.88
N VAL A 171 -9.93 -6.58 -9.19
CA VAL A 171 -9.78 -5.44 -8.25
C VAL A 171 -8.67 -5.67 -7.22
N TRP A 172 -8.63 -6.84 -6.58
CA TRP A 172 -7.63 -7.15 -5.55
C TRP A 172 -6.19 -7.02 -6.08
N TYR A 173 -5.96 -7.45 -7.31
CA TYR A 173 -4.66 -7.43 -7.95
C TYR A 173 -4.36 -6.03 -8.52
N SER A 174 -5.33 -5.39 -9.17
CA SER A 174 -5.12 -4.06 -9.76
C SER A 174 -4.76 -3.03 -8.69
N GLU A 175 -5.56 -2.94 -7.63
CA GLU A 175 -5.34 -1.96 -6.55
C GLU A 175 -4.09 -2.32 -5.75
N GLY A 176 -3.90 -3.59 -5.40
CA GLY A 176 -2.72 -4.01 -4.65
C GLY A 176 -1.41 -3.74 -5.40
N MET A 177 -1.39 -3.97 -6.71
CA MET A 177 -0.22 -3.67 -7.53
C MET A 177 -0.04 -2.18 -7.82
N ALA A 178 -1.12 -1.40 -7.89
CA ALA A 178 -1.04 0.06 -8.00
C ALA A 178 -0.45 0.70 -6.73
N GLU A 179 -0.88 0.23 -5.55
CA GLU A 179 -0.30 0.64 -4.25
C GLU A 179 1.16 0.22 -4.11
N MET A 180 1.52 -0.99 -4.54
CA MET A 180 2.92 -1.42 -4.58
C MET A 180 3.74 -0.58 -5.56
N GLY A 181 3.18 -0.25 -6.73
CA GLY A 181 3.81 0.56 -7.75
C GLY A 181 4.16 1.96 -7.26
N ASN A 182 3.22 2.62 -6.59
CA ASN A 182 3.42 3.91 -5.94
C ASN A 182 4.60 3.89 -4.93
N ASN A 183 4.83 2.74 -4.28
CA ASN A 183 5.79 2.57 -3.20
C ASN A 183 7.11 1.88 -3.60
N TRP A 184 7.30 1.53 -4.87
CA TRP A 184 8.51 0.85 -5.32
C TRP A 184 9.71 1.80 -5.36
N LYS A 185 10.83 1.43 -4.73
CA LYS A 185 12.01 2.34 -4.63
C LYS A 185 13.12 2.03 -5.62
N VAL A 186 13.25 0.77 -6.02
CA VAL A 186 14.38 0.26 -6.80
C VAL A 186 13.89 -0.57 -7.98
N VAL A 187 14.56 -0.41 -9.13
CA VAL A 187 14.30 -1.22 -10.32
C VAL A 187 14.56 -2.70 -10.01
N PRO A 188 13.57 -3.59 -10.20
CA PRO A 188 13.73 -5.01 -9.95
C PRO A 188 14.89 -5.58 -10.75
N ARG A 189 15.81 -6.28 -10.06
CA ARG A 189 16.90 -7.03 -10.69
C ARG A 189 16.65 -8.51 -10.52
N LYS A 190 16.97 -9.30 -11.54
CA LYS A 190 16.84 -10.76 -11.49
C LYS A 190 17.65 -11.30 -10.31
N GLY A 191 17.01 -12.10 -9.46
CA GLY A 191 17.64 -12.69 -8.29
C GLY A 191 17.78 -11.76 -7.08
N GLN A 192 17.30 -10.52 -7.15
CA GLN A 192 17.23 -9.62 -6.00
C GLN A 192 15.78 -9.48 -5.50
N PRO A 193 15.58 -9.37 -4.18
CA PRO A 193 14.27 -9.15 -3.60
C PRO A 193 13.71 -7.78 -4.00
N LEU A 194 12.38 -7.70 -4.10
CA LEU A 194 11.71 -6.44 -4.40
C LEU A 194 11.77 -5.51 -3.19
N ALA A 195 12.12 -4.24 -3.43
CA ALA A 195 12.18 -3.20 -2.39
C ALA A 195 10.97 -2.26 -2.50
N VAL A 196 9.93 -2.55 -1.70
CA VAL A 196 8.66 -1.80 -1.65
C VAL A 196 8.54 -1.14 -0.27
N SER A 197 8.29 0.17 -0.22
CA SER A 197 7.96 0.84 1.04
C SER A 197 6.51 0.62 1.45
N CYS A 198 6.21 0.89 2.71
CA CYS A 198 4.85 0.95 3.22
C CYS A 198 4.69 2.30 3.95
N GLU A 199 3.61 3.01 3.64
CA GLU A 199 3.28 4.25 4.34
C GLU A 199 2.85 3.95 5.78
N GLN A 200 3.19 4.85 6.72
CA GLN A 200 2.95 4.58 8.15
C GLN A 200 1.48 4.33 8.47
N TYR A 201 0.56 5.08 7.84
CA TYR A 201 -0.86 4.93 8.08
C TYR A 201 -1.40 3.54 7.68
N VAL A 202 -0.78 2.89 6.68
CA VAL A 202 -1.13 1.53 6.25
C VAL A 202 -0.74 0.53 7.34
N ILE A 203 0.48 0.68 7.89
CA ILE A 203 0.97 -0.14 9.00
C ILE A 203 0.07 0.04 10.21
N ASP A 204 -0.21 1.29 10.59
CA ASP A 204 -1.02 1.61 11.76
C ASP A 204 -2.44 1.04 11.62
N TYR A 205 -3.07 1.21 10.46
CA TYR A 205 -4.40 0.67 10.19
C TYR A 205 -4.43 -0.86 10.28
N ILE A 206 -3.49 -1.54 9.61
CA ILE A 206 -3.45 -3.01 9.61
C ILE A 206 -3.24 -3.56 11.03
N LYS A 207 -2.33 -2.95 11.82
CA LYS A 207 -2.04 -3.41 13.19
C LYS A 207 -3.21 -3.22 14.15
N GLN A 208 -4.09 -2.26 13.88
CA GLN A 208 -5.23 -1.92 14.76
C GLN A 208 -6.55 -2.55 14.31
N SER A 209 -6.58 -3.20 13.16
CA SER A 209 -7.81 -3.74 12.56
C SER A 209 -7.88 -5.27 12.67
N GLU A 210 -9.10 -5.80 12.66
CA GLU A 210 -9.29 -7.24 12.50
C GLU A 210 -8.78 -7.68 11.11
N PRO A 211 -7.90 -8.69 11.02
CA PRO A 211 -7.37 -9.16 9.73
C PRO A 211 -8.47 -9.66 8.79
N LYS A 212 -8.54 -9.12 7.57
CA LYS A 212 -9.35 -9.71 6.50
C LYS A 212 -8.76 -11.04 6.03
N SER A 213 -9.60 -12.05 5.83
CA SER A 213 -9.20 -13.32 5.22
C SER A 213 -8.82 -13.17 3.75
N LEU A 214 -8.07 -14.14 3.22
CA LEU A 214 -7.71 -14.18 1.79
C LEU A 214 -8.95 -14.15 0.89
N ASN A 215 -10.00 -14.86 1.28
CA ASN A 215 -11.25 -14.92 0.52
C ASN A 215 -11.96 -13.57 0.48
N GLU A 216 -12.01 -12.85 1.61
CA GLU A 216 -12.58 -11.50 1.67
C GLU A 216 -11.80 -10.51 0.80
N ILE A 217 -10.49 -10.70 0.61
CA ILE A 217 -9.68 -9.83 -0.24
C ILE A 217 -9.85 -10.17 -1.73
N VAL A 218 -9.83 -11.46 -2.08
CA VAL A 218 -9.77 -11.93 -3.47
C VAL A 218 -11.16 -12.00 -4.13
N ASN A 219 -12.19 -12.33 -3.36
CA ASN A 219 -13.55 -12.61 -3.85
C ASN A 219 -14.61 -11.61 -3.34
N SER A 220 -14.19 -10.46 -2.80
CA SER A 220 -15.13 -9.39 -2.43
C SER A 220 -15.95 -8.90 -3.64
N GLN A 221 -17.19 -8.50 -3.40
CA GLN A 221 -18.00 -7.73 -4.36
C GLN A 221 -17.61 -6.24 -4.41
N GLU A 222 -16.51 -5.87 -3.76
CA GLU A 222 -15.98 -4.51 -3.73
C GLU A 222 -15.48 -4.07 -5.12
N THR A 223 -15.69 -2.80 -5.43
CA THR A 223 -15.25 -2.17 -6.69
C THR A 223 -14.01 -1.29 -6.47
N THR A 224 -13.31 -0.95 -7.54
CA THR A 224 -12.25 0.08 -7.50
C THR A 224 -12.83 1.42 -7.03
N GLY A 225 -12.10 2.18 -6.22
CA GLY A 225 -12.59 3.44 -5.63
C GLY A 225 -13.47 3.24 -4.39
N ASP A 226 -13.37 2.11 -3.71
CA ASP A 226 -14.17 1.78 -2.53
C ASP A 226 -13.66 2.49 -1.26
N SER A 227 -12.54 2.04 -0.69
CA SER A 227 -11.98 2.61 0.53
C SER A 227 -10.46 2.38 0.62
N TRP A 228 -9.73 3.37 1.12
CA TRP A 228 -8.28 3.25 1.33
C TRP A 228 -7.94 2.08 2.28
N GLN A 229 -8.86 1.73 3.19
CA GLN A 229 -8.75 0.57 4.06
C GLN A 229 -8.67 -0.75 3.28
N ASN A 230 -9.50 -0.89 2.24
CA ASN A 230 -9.47 -2.08 1.38
C ASN A 230 -8.17 -2.16 0.59
N TYR A 231 -7.61 -1.01 0.21
CA TYR A 231 -6.32 -0.95 -0.48
C TYR A 231 -5.17 -1.41 0.43
N CYS A 232 -5.22 -1.11 1.73
CA CYS A 232 -4.24 -1.63 2.70
C CYS A 232 -4.17 -3.16 2.69
N TRP A 233 -5.32 -3.84 2.69
CA TRP A 233 -5.38 -5.30 2.67
C TRP A 233 -4.91 -5.89 1.33
N ARG A 234 -5.28 -5.26 0.21
CA ARG A 234 -4.84 -5.67 -1.14
C ARG A 234 -3.34 -5.48 -1.32
N TRP A 235 -2.78 -4.37 -0.81
CA TRP A 235 -1.35 -4.12 -0.74
C TRP A 235 -0.65 -5.20 0.09
N ALA A 236 -1.14 -5.50 1.28
CA ALA A 236 -0.54 -6.48 2.19
C ALA A 236 -0.44 -7.87 1.55
N LEU A 237 -1.53 -8.33 0.91
CA LEU A 237 -1.55 -9.61 0.20
C LEU A 237 -0.60 -9.61 -1.01
N CYS A 238 -0.64 -8.58 -1.85
CA CYS A 238 0.24 -8.50 -3.02
C CYS A 238 1.72 -8.41 -2.61
N HIS A 239 2.03 -7.65 -1.56
CA HIS A 239 3.39 -7.53 -1.02
C HIS A 239 3.91 -8.89 -0.56
N LEU A 240 3.14 -9.61 0.27
CA LEU A 240 3.51 -10.95 0.73
C LEU A 240 3.74 -11.88 -0.46
N LEU A 241 2.78 -11.98 -1.39
CA LEU A 241 2.88 -12.93 -2.50
C LEU A 241 4.01 -12.59 -3.47
N ALA A 242 4.31 -11.31 -3.67
CA ALA A 242 5.38 -10.87 -4.56
C ALA A 242 6.77 -11.04 -3.97
N THR A 243 6.92 -11.02 -2.64
CA THR A 243 8.23 -10.94 -1.98
C THR A 243 8.59 -12.17 -1.16
N ASN A 244 7.62 -12.95 -0.69
CA ASN A 244 7.88 -14.21 -0.01
C ASN A 244 8.31 -15.28 -1.02
N THR A 245 9.45 -15.92 -0.77
CA THR A 245 10.07 -16.92 -1.64
C THR A 245 9.27 -18.22 -1.80
N ASN A 246 8.32 -18.51 -0.89
CA ASN A 246 7.38 -19.62 -1.06
C ASN A 246 6.37 -19.38 -2.21
N TYR A 247 6.09 -18.11 -2.55
CA TYR A 247 4.96 -17.74 -3.42
C TYR A 247 5.34 -16.88 -4.64
N SER A 248 6.40 -16.08 -4.54
CA SER A 248 6.79 -15.05 -5.52
C SER A 248 7.04 -15.57 -6.93
N ALA A 249 7.60 -16.77 -7.07
CA ALA A 249 7.81 -17.40 -8.37
C ALA A 249 6.51 -17.61 -9.16
N ARG A 250 5.36 -17.76 -8.47
CA ARG A 250 4.04 -17.93 -9.08
C ARG A 250 3.29 -16.61 -9.26
N PHE A 251 3.61 -15.58 -8.48
CA PHE A 251 2.81 -14.36 -8.42
C PHE A 251 2.89 -13.54 -9.70
N ARG A 252 4.09 -13.34 -10.23
CA ARG A 252 4.27 -12.60 -11.50
C ARG A 252 3.61 -13.30 -12.69
N PRO A 253 3.78 -14.63 -12.91
CA PRO A 253 3.04 -15.36 -13.94
C PRO A 253 1.52 -15.26 -13.80
N LEU A 254 1.00 -15.38 -12.57
CA LEU A 254 -0.43 -15.17 -12.30
C LEU A 254 -0.86 -13.77 -12.73
N GLY A 255 -0.14 -12.74 -12.28
CA GLY A 255 -0.42 -11.34 -12.61
C GLY A 255 -0.47 -11.08 -14.11
N LEU A 256 0.51 -11.58 -14.87
CA LEU A 256 0.51 -11.49 -16.33
C LEU A 256 -0.68 -12.22 -16.96
N GLY A 257 -1.07 -13.38 -16.43
CA GLY A 257 -2.26 -14.10 -16.89
C GLY A 257 -3.56 -13.33 -16.62
N LEU A 258 -3.69 -12.72 -15.45
CA LEU A 258 -4.84 -11.88 -15.08
C LEU A 258 -4.95 -10.65 -16.00
N LEU A 259 -3.82 -9.97 -16.24
CA LEU A 259 -3.73 -8.82 -17.13
C LEU A 259 -4.02 -9.19 -18.60
N THR A 260 -3.66 -10.39 -19.04
CA THR A 260 -3.87 -10.84 -20.44
C THR A 260 -5.13 -11.70 -20.63
N LYS A 261 -6.04 -11.72 -19.65
CA LYS A 261 -7.31 -12.49 -19.69
C LYS A 261 -7.11 -13.98 -20.01
N LYS A 262 -5.98 -14.55 -19.58
CA LYS A 262 -5.82 -16.01 -19.56
C LYS A 262 -6.77 -16.61 -18.53
N PRO A 263 -7.20 -17.87 -18.67
CA PRO A 263 -8.07 -18.55 -17.71
C PRO A 263 -7.26 -18.98 -16.47
N VAL A 264 -6.73 -18.00 -15.75
CA VAL A 264 -6.00 -18.18 -14.48
C VAL A 264 -6.76 -17.49 -13.36
N SER A 265 -6.64 -18.02 -12.14
CA SER A 265 -7.20 -17.42 -10.93
C SER A 265 -6.26 -17.61 -9.74
N PHE A 266 -6.55 -16.88 -8.67
CA PHE A 266 -5.89 -17.08 -7.39
C PHE A 266 -5.98 -18.53 -6.93
N ASN A 267 -7.21 -19.08 -6.89
CA ASN A 267 -7.45 -20.45 -6.42
C ASN A 267 -6.75 -21.52 -7.28
N GLN A 268 -6.72 -21.34 -8.60
CA GLN A 268 -5.97 -22.26 -9.48
C GLN A 268 -4.46 -22.21 -9.23
N THR A 269 -3.91 -21.06 -8.83
CA THR A 269 -2.47 -20.87 -8.60
C THR A 269 -2.04 -21.29 -7.20
N TYR A 270 -2.87 -21.00 -6.21
CA TYR A 270 -2.52 -21.03 -4.80
C TYR A 270 -3.44 -21.88 -3.92
N GLY A 271 -4.53 -22.44 -4.45
CA GLY A 271 -5.53 -23.15 -3.64
C GLY A 271 -4.99 -24.36 -2.89
N SER A 272 -3.96 -25.03 -3.40
CA SER A 272 -3.27 -26.12 -2.70
C SER A 272 -2.34 -25.65 -1.57
N MET A 273 -2.09 -24.35 -1.47
CA MET A 273 -1.23 -23.69 -0.48
C MET A 273 -2.03 -22.69 0.38
N ASP A 274 -3.36 -22.77 0.37
CA ASP A 274 -4.24 -21.79 1.03
C ASP A 274 -4.00 -21.70 2.54
N ARG A 275 -3.75 -22.84 3.20
CA ARG A 275 -3.45 -22.90 4.62
C ARG A 275 -2.12 -22.25 4.94
N GLU A 276 -1.11 -22.53 4.14
CA GLU A 276 0.23 -21.98 4.27
C GLU A 276 0.21 -20.47 4.09
N ILE A 277 -0.42 -19.98 3.02
CA ILE A 277 -0.53 -18.54 2.75
C ILE A 277 -1.32 -17.87 3.86
N SER A 278 -2.43 -18.46 4.31
CA SER A 278 -3.24 -17.89 5.40
C SER A 278 -2.43 -17.74 6.68
N PHE A 279 -1.64 -18.76 7.05
CA PHE A 279 -0.77 -18.69 8.20
C PHE A 279 0.31 -17.60 8.04
N GLU A 280 1.07 -17.62 6.94
CA GLU A 280 2.15 -16.65 6.72
C GLU A 280 1.62 -15.23 6.57
N TYR A 281 0.43 -15.05 6.01
CA TYR A 281 -0.25 -13.77 5.91
C TYR A 281 -0.64 -13.23 7.28
N LEU A 282 -1.33 -14.00 8.12
CA LEU A 282 -1.69 -13.56 9.47
C LEU A 282 -0.44 -13.29 10.32
N PHE A 283 0.59 -14.12 10.17
CA PHE A 283 1.89 -13.91 10.82
C PHE A 283 2.53 -12.60 10.35
N PHE A 284 2.58 -12.37 9.03
CA PHE A 284 3.06 -11.13 8.45
C PHE A 284 2.32 -9.91 9.00
N LEU A 285 0.98 -9.90 8.97
CA LEU A 285 0.19 -8.77 9.47
C LEU A 285 0.45 -8.45 10.94
N LYS A 286 0.67 -9.49 11.76
CA LYS A 286 0.97 -9.32 13.19
C LYS A 286 2.35 -8.71 13.45
N HIS A 287 3.32 -9.00 12.59
CA HIS A 287 4.74 -8.75 12.88
C HIS A 287 5.42 -7.73 11.97
N PHE A 288 4.80 -7.31 10.87
CA PHE A 288 5.43 -6.39 9.92
C PHE A 288 5.51 -4.95 10.44
N ASP A 289 6.53 -4.25 9.96
CA ASP A 289 6.75 -2.82 10.14
C ASP A 289 7.62 -2.32 8.97
N LYS A 290 8.01 -1.04 9.00
CA LYS A 290 8.99 -0.48 8.07
C LYS A 290 10.27 -1.30 8.06
N GLY A 291 10.62 -1.81 6.89
CA GLY A 291 11.81 -2.63 6.69
C GLY A 291 11.61 -4.13 6.92
N TYR A 292 10.40 -4.60 7.22
CA TYR A 292 10.12 -6.04 7.25
C TYR A 292 10.42 -6.67 5.87
N ARG A 293 11.09 -7.82 5.87
CA ARG A 293 11.55 -8.52 4.67
C ARG A 293 10.91 -9.91 4.58
N CYS A 294 9.82 -10.03 3.82
CA CYS A 294 9.12 -11.31 3.65
C CYS A 294 10.00 -12.41 3.04
N ASP A 295 11.00 -12.05 2.22
CA ASP A 295 11.97 -12.99 1.66
C ASP A 295 12.90 -13.61 2.72
N LEU A 296 13.10 -12.92 3.84
CA LEU A 296 13.89 -13.40 4.99
C LEU A 296 13.02 -14.08 6.07
N CYS A 297 11.69 -13.99 5.95
CA CYS A 297 10.72 -14.51 6.93
C CYS A 297 9.84 -15.63 6.36
N GLN A 298 10.27 -16.28 5.27
CA GLN A 298 9.54 -17.41 4.70
C GLN A 298 9.39 -18.53 5.73
N TRP A 299 8.20 -19.08 5.86
CA TRP A 299 8.01 -20.25 6.72
C TRP A 299 8.52 -21.51 6.03
N ASP A 300 9.41 -22.26 6.70
CA ASP A 300 9.87 -23.55 6.18
C ASP A 300 8.84 -24.64 6.47
N TRP A 301 7.87 -24.78 5.56
CA TRP A 301 6.81 -25.80 5.63
C TRP A 301 7.31 -27.25 5.56
N LYS A 302 8.59 -27.47 5.21
CA LYS A 302 9.20 -28.80 5.21
C LYS A 302 9.87 -29.14 6.54
N THR A 303 10.00 -28.17 7.44
CA THR A 303 10.58 -28.38 8.77
C THR A 303 9.74 -29.37 9.57
N LYS A 304 10.42 -30.37 10.16
CA LYS A 304 9.81 -31.30 11.12
C LYS A 304 9.99 -30.76 12.53
N PHE A 305 8.87 -30.52 13.21
CA PHE A 305 8.87 -30.09 14.60
C PHE A 305 9.03 -31.29 15.53
N ARG A 306 9.79 -31.12 16.62
CA ARG A 306 10.07 -32.20 17.59
C ARG A 306 9.60 -31.79 18.97
N LYS A 307 8.97 -32.73 19.69
CA LYS A 307 8.68 -32.54 21.12
C LYS A 307 9.98 -32.52 21.91
N THR A 308 10.06 -31.64 22.90
CA THR A 308 11.12 -31.70 23.91
C THR A 308 10.93 -32.94 24.79
N ASN A 309 12.01 -33.50 25.31
CA ASN A 309 11.93 -34.45 26.42
C ASN A 309 12.80 -33.96 27.58
N SER A 310 12.51 -34.42 28.80
CA SER A 310 13.22 -34.00 30.01
C SER A 310 14.66 -34.52 30.11
N VAL A 311 15.10 -35.34 29.15
CA VAL A 311 16.40 -36.02 29.20
C VAL A 311 17.46 -35.26 28.41
N ARG A 312 17.11 -34.64 27.27
CA ARG A 312 18.06 -33.91 26.42
C ARG A 312 17.47 -32.60 25.89
N PRO A 313 18.21 -31.48 26.00
CA PRO A 313 17.82 -30.24 25.34
C PRO A 313 17.67 -30.44 23.83
N LEU A 314 16.59 -29.88 23.27
CA LEU A 314 16.42 -29.80 21.83
C LEU A 314 17.17 -28.56 21.33
N SER A 315 18.07 -28.76 20.36
CA SER A 315 18.83 -27.66 19.75
C SER A 315 18.30 -27.33 18.36
N SER A 316 18.12 -26.04 18.10
CA SER A 316 17.78 -25.48 16.80
C SER A 316 18.79 -24.42 16.40
N LYS A 317 19.25 -24.45 15.15
CA LYS A 317 20.12 -23.41 14.59
C LYS A 317 19.24 -22.28 14.06
N ILE A 318 19.52 -21.05 14.49
CA ILE A 318 18.88 -19.83 14.02
C ILE A 318 19.90 -19.08 13.17
N GLU A 319 19.55 -18.75 11.92
CA GLU A 319 20.44 -18.00 11.04
C GLU A 319 20.28 -16.49 11.33
N ALA A 320 21.37 -15.83 11.71
CA ALA A 320 21.35 -14.42 12.13
C ALA A 320 21.06 -13.44 10.98
N ASN A 321 21.24 -13.85 9.72
CA ASN A 321 20.96 -13.05 8.53
C ASN A 321 19.55 -13.26 7.96
N GLN A 322 18.68 -13.98 8.68
CA GLN A 322 17.28 -14.19 8.35
C GLN A 322 16.37 -13.42 9.32
N GLY A 323 15.08 -13.34 9.00
CA GLY A 323 14.07 -12.78 9.87
C GLY A 323 13.44 -13.83 10.78
N TRP A 324 12.13 -13.78 10.91
CA TRP A 324 11.36 -14.77 11.68
C TRP A 324 11.55 -16.18 11.11
N GLN A 325 11.83 -17.14 11.99
CA GLN A 325 12.14 -18.52 11.63
C GLN A 325 11.37 -19.50 12.52
N ALA A 326 10.98 -20.64 11.96
CA ALA A 326 10.36 -21.71 12.74
C ALA A 326 11.34 -22.26 13.79
N SER A 327 10.92 -22.31 15.05
CA SER A 327 11.74 -22.83 16.17
C SER A 327 12.10 -24.31 16.03
N ARG A 328 11.35 -25.07 15.21
CA ARG A 328 11.44 -26.53 15.03
C ARG A 328 11.09 -27.33 16.30
N VAL A 329 10.46 -26.69 17.28
CA VAL A 329 10.06 -27.30 18.57
C VAL A 329 8.55 -27.40 18.67
N LEU A 330 8.04 -28.52 19.17
CA LEU A 330 6.67 -28.67 19.67
C LEU A 330 6.68 -28.48 21.18
N VAL A 331 5.81 -27.59 21.65
CA VAL A 331 5.56 -27.32 23.06
C VAL A 331 4.10 -27.68 23.38
N ASP A 332 3.88 -28.12 24.61
CA ASP A 332 2.55 -28.42 25.14
C ASP A 332 2.04 -27.19 25.91
N GLU A 333 0.76 -26.86 25.72
CA GLU A 333 0.13 -25.68 26.34
C GLU A 333 0.16 -25.78 27.87
N GLY A 334 0.46 -24.66 28.54
CA GLY A 334 0.52 -24.57 30.00
C GLY A 334 1.79 -25.17 30.62
N GLN A 335 2.71 -25.72 29.82
CA GLN A 335 4.00 -26.20 30.32
C GLN A 335 5.08 -25.12 30.24
N GLU A 336 5.92 -25.05 31.27
CA GLU A 336 7.09 -24.18 31.29
C GLU A 336 8.28 -24.85 30.60
N TYR A 337 8.99 -24.07 29.79
CA TYR A 337 10.19 -24.50 29.07
C TYR A 337 11.33 -23.53 29.32
N GLN A 338 12.53 -24.08 29.54
CA GLN A 338 13.75 -23.29 29.60
C GLN A 338 14.36 -23.18 28.20
N ILE A 339 14.66 -21.96 27.78
CA ILE A 339 15.32 -21.67 26.51
C ILE A 339 16.66 -21.01 26.83
N SER A 340 17.72 -21.48 26.18
CA SER A 340 19.03 -20.81 26.18
C SER A 340 19.48 -20.62 24.73
N THR A 341 20.16 -19.50 24.47
CA THR A 341 20.68 -19.17 23.14
C THR A 341 22.12 -18.72 23.27
N VAL A 342 22.94 -19.15 22.32
CA VAL A 342 24.34 -18.74 22.18
C VAL A 342 24.62 -18.54 20.69
N GLY A 343 25.42 -17.54 20.36
CA GLY A 343 25.74 -17.27 18.96
C GLY A 343 26.57 -16.00 18.79
N GLU A 344 27.15 -15.88 17.60
CA GLU A 344 27.90 -14.72 17.15
C GLU A 344 27.18 -14.12 15.94
N TRP A 345 27.25 -12.79 15.81
CA TRP A 345 26.72 -12.05 14.67
C TRP A 345 27.65 -10.89 14.38
N ASN A 346 27.67 -10.44 13.13
CA ASN A 346 28.47 -9.29 12.70
C ASN A 346 27.62 -8.41 11.78
N THR A 347 27.69 -7.09 11.98
CA THR A 347 27.06 -6.05 11.15
C THR A 347 28.03 -5.36 10.21
N ALA A 348 29.33 -5.59 10.36
CA ALA A 348 30.34 -4.97 9.52
C ALA A 348 30.20 -5.47 8.09
N THR A 349 29.94 -4.53 7.19
CA THR A 349 30.09 -4.71 5.75
C THR A 349 31.54 -4.34 5.42
N GLU A 350 32.51 -5.19 5.75
CA GLU A 350 33.86 -5.05 5.19
C GLU A 350 33.91 -5.83 3.86
N SER A 351 33.76 -5.09 2.77
CA SER A 351 34.28 -5.47 1.44
C SER A 351 34.52 -4.23 0.61
#